data_AF-A0A1V1PDE2-F1
#
_entry.id   AF-A0A1V1PDE2-F1
#
_cell.length_a   1.000
_cell.length_b   1.000
_cell.length_c   1.000
_cell.angle_alpha   90.00
_cell.angle_beta   90.00
_cell.angle_gamma   90.00
#
_symmetry.space_group_name_H-M   'P 1'
#
loop_
_entity.id
_entity.type
_entity.pdbx_description
1 polymer ?
#
loop_
_entity_poly.entity_id
_entity_poly.type
_entity_poly.pdbx_seq_one_letter_code
_entity_poly.pdbx_strand_id
1 'polypeptide(L)'
;MEIHICDDLHTRIINNSILSLNHSRYVLIELPAPLIPPQFKEIVFQLRLKGFYPILAHPERNFAVQKHPDIIYDFIEWGVYIQLTGASVTGFFGGQIKKLSKNMIKNRLVHFLASDAHSPDNRPPVLAEAYYKASKNIKK
;
A
#
# COMPACT_ATOMS: atom_id res chain seq x y z
N MET A 1 -0.37 10.81 -7.86
CA MET A 1 -1.82 10.57 -7.74
C MET A 1 -2.01 9.23 -7.04
N GLU A 2 -2.96 9.13 -6.13
CA GLU A 2 -3.46 7.83 -5.66
C GLU A 2 -4.56 7.38 -6.62
N ILE A 3 -4.49 6.14 -7.10
CA ILE A 3 -5.36 5.66 -8.17
C ILE A 3 -6.16 4.48 -7.65
N HIS A 4 -7.48 4.66 -7.54
CA HIS A 4 -8.38 3.54 -7.28
C HIS A 4 -8.33 2.55 -8.44
N ILE A 5 -8.20 1.27 -8.11
CA ILE A 5 -8.16 0.21 -9.10
C ILE A 5 -9.44 0.15 -9.95
N CYS A 6 -9.26 0.01 -11.26
CA CYS A 6 -10.31 -0.19 -12.25
C CYS A 6 -9.81 -1.11 -13.36
N ASP A 7 -10.71 -1.71 -14.14
CA ASP A 7 -10.37 -2.76 -15.11
C ASP A 7 -9.38 -2.30 -16.18
N ASP A 8 -9.53 -1.07 -16.64
CA ASP A 8 -8.70 -0.46 -17.68
C ASP A 8 -7.48 0.31 -17.14
N LEU A 9 -7.19 0.19 -15.83
CA LEU A 9 -6.13 0.95 -15.16
C LEU A 9 -4.77 0.84 -15.88
N HIS A 10 -4.39 -0.38 -16.26
CA HIS A 10 -3.14 -0.64 -16.96
C HIS A 10 -3.07 0.12 -18.29
N THR A 11 -4.13 0.06 -19.11
CA THR A 11 -4.24 0.78 -20.39
C THR A 11 -4.16 2.30 -20.17
N ARG A 12 -4.84 2.82 -19.16
CA ARG A 12 -4.84 4.26 -18.84
C ARG A 12 -3.45 4.76 -18.44
N ILE A 13 -2.71 3.98 -17.65
CA ILE A 13 -1.33 4.32 -17.27
C ILE A 13 -0.41 4.25 -18.50
N ILE A 14 -0.51 3.19 -19.30
CA ILE A 14 0.34 3.00 -20.50
C ILE A 14 0.13 4.12 -21.52
N ASN A 15 -1.12 4.57 -21.67
CA ASN A 15 -1.47 5.65 -22.60
C ASN A 15 -1.26 7.05 -22.00
N ASN A 16 -0.61 7.17 -20.83
CA ASN A 16 -0.38 8.43 -20.11
C ASN A 16 -1.66 9.23 -19.80
N SER A 17 -2.82 8.59 -19.72
CA SER A 17 -4.08 9.24 -19.31
C SER A 17 -4.26 9.28 -17.79
N ILE A 18 -3.36 8.60 -17.05
CA ILE A 18 -3.24 8.62 -15.59
C ILE A 18 -1.77 8.88 -15.22
N LEU A 19 -1.53 9.76 -14.25
CA LEU A 19 -0.20 10.11 -13.80
C LEU A 19 0.36 9.11 -12.77
N SER A 20 1.57 8.63 -13.01
CA SER A 20 2.40 7.93 -12.03
C SER A 20 2.96 8.88 -10.96
N LEU A 21 3.60 8.34 -9.93
CA LEU A 21 4.26 9.15 -8.91
C LEU A 21 5.45 9.91 -9.52
N ASN A 22 5.38 11.24 -9.53
CA ASN A 22 6.46 12.11 -9.99
C ASN A 22 6.99 11.75 -11.40
N HIS A 23 6.08 11.42 -12.33
CA HIS A 23 6.42 10.99 -13.70
C HIS A 23 7.39 9.78 -13.78
N SER A 24 7.51 9.01 -12.70
CA SER A 24 8.37 7.83 -12.62
C SER A 24 7.64 6.58 -13.13
N ARG A 25 8.27 5.42 -12.97
CA ARG A 25 7.65 4.12 -13.22
C ARG A 25 6.83 3.59 -12.03
N TYR A 26 6.76 4.32 -10.91
CA TYR A 26 6.01 3.90 -9.73
C TYR A 26 4.56 4.36 -9.76
N VAL A 27 3.63 3.43 -9.55
CA VAL A 27 2.19 3.68 -9.63
C VAL A 27 1.56 3.39 -8.29
N LEU A 28 0.94 4.38 -7.65
CA LEU A 28 0.24 4.20 -6.37
C LEU A 28 -1.20 3.73 -6.63
N ILE A 29 -1.50 2.51 -6.21
CA ILE A 29 -2.78 1.83 -6.44
C ILE A 29 -3.48 1.62 -5.10
N GLU A 30 -4.75 2.01 -5.03
CA GLU A 30 -5.64 1.75 -3.90
C GLU A 30 -6.68 0.69 -4.26
N LEU A 31 -6.85 -0.30 -3.39
CA LEU A 31 -7.90 -1.32 -3.50
C LEU A 31 -9.17 -0.85 -2.80
N PRO A 32 -10.36 -1.29 -3.26
CA PRO A 32 -11.59 -1.06 -2.51
C PRO A 32 -11.47 -1.67 -1.11
N ALA A 33 -11.89 -0.94 -0.07
CA ALA A 33 -11.76 -1.37 1.32
C ALA A 33 -12.26 -2.81 1.63
N PRO A 34 -13.42 -3.29 1.11
CA PRO A 34 -13.97 -4.57 1.53
C PRO A 34 -13.32 -5.80 0.89
N LEU A 35 -12.67 -5.68 -0.28
CA LEU A 35 -12.25 -6.83 -1.08
C LEU A 35 -10.97 -6.60 -1.88
N ILE A 36 -10.41 -7.66 -2.42
CA ILE A 36 -9.36 -7.62 -3.45
C ILE A 36 -10.02 -7.97 -4.78
N PRO A 37 -10.00 -7.09 -5.80
CA PRO A 37 -10.60 -7.39 -7.09
C PRO A 37 -9.94 -8.61 -7.75
N PRO A 38 -10.71 -9.55 -8.33
CA PRO A 38 -10.14 -10.75 -8.98
C PRO A 38 -9.10 -10.44 -10.06
N GLN A 39 -9.28 -9.33 -10.77
CA GLN A 39 -8.40 -8.85 -11.83
C GLN A 39 -7.10 -8.20 -11.33
N PHE A 40 -6.90 -8.03 -10.02
CA PHE A 40 -5.74 -7.33 -9.47
C PHE A 40 -4.42 -7.95 -9.92
N LYS A 41 -4.31 -9.29 -9.90
CA LYS A 41 -3.11 -10.01 -10.35
C LYS A 41 -2.79 -9.73 -11.82
N GLU A 42 -3.80 -9.76 -12.69
CA GLU A 42 -3.63 -9.50 -14.12
C GLU A 42 -3.20 -8.06 -14.37
N ILE A 43 -3.82 -7.09 -13.68
CA ILE A 43 -3.43 -5.67 -13.78
C ILE A 43 -1.97 -5.48 -13.36
N VAL A 44 -1.56 -6.09 -12.24
CA VAL A 44 -0.16 -6.06 -11.78
C VAL A 44 0.76 -6.64 -12.86
N PHE A 45 0.45 -7.82 -13.38
CA PHE A 45 1.23 -8.47 -14.43
C PHE A 45 1.40 -7.56 -15.66
N GLN A 46 0.32 -6.96 -16.17
CA GLN A 46 0.37 -6.04 -17.32
C GLN A 46 1.23 -4.80 -17.04
N LEU A 47 1.13 -4.21 -15.84
CA LEU A 47 1.97 -3.09 -15.43
C LEU A 47 3.45 -3.48 -15.38
N ARG A 48 3.77 -4.63 -14.78
CA ARG A 48 5.13 -5.16 -14.68
C ARG A 48 5.73 -5.42 -16.06
N LEU A 49 4.97 -6.03 -16.98
CA LEU A 49 5.39 -6.26 -18.38
C LEU A 49 5.77 -4.97 -19.11
N LYS A 50 5.15 -3.84 -18.76
CA LYS A 50 5.42 -2.53 -19.36
C LYS A 50 6.46 -1.71 -18.57
N GLY A 51 7.13 -2.33 -17.59
CA GLY A 51 8.19 -1.70 -16.80
C GLY A 51 7.70 -0.76 -15.71
N PHE A 52 6.43 -0.84 -15.31
CA PHE A 52 5.90 -0.11 -14.15
C PHE A 52 6.05 -0.93 -12.85
N TYR A 53 6.08 -0.22 -11.73
CA TYR A 53 6.28 -0.74 -10.38
C TYR A 53 5.07 -0.36 -9.53
N PRO A 54 4.06 -1.24 -9.42
CA PRO A 54 2.88 -0.95 -8.62
C PRO A 54 3.24 -0.89 -7.13
N ILE A 55 2.77 0.17 -6.47
CA ILE A 55 2.82 0.37 -5.03
C ILE A 55 1.38 0.25 -4.54
N LEU A 56 1.10 -0.74 -3.72
CA LEU A 56 -0.19 -0.91 -3.05
C LEU A 56 -0.26 0.02 -1.84
N ALA A 57 -1.19 0.97 -1.91
CA ALA A 57 -1.47 1.93 -0.84
C ALA A 57 -2.20 1.24 0.31
N HIS A 58 -1.69 1.46 1.51
CA HIS A 58 -2.28 1.14 2.82
C HIS A 58 -3.07 -0.18 2.91
N PRO A 59 -2.51 -1.33 2.46
CA PRO A 59 -3.23 -2.61 2.45
C PRO A 59 -3.62 -3.10 3.85
N GLU A 60 -3.00 -2.57 4.91
CA GLU A 60 -3.42 -2.84 6.28
C GLU A 60 -4.86 -2.41 6.58
N ARG A 61 -5.43 -1.51 5.79
CA ARG A 61 -6.81 -1.02 5.91
C ARG A 61 -7.81 -1.86 5.13
N ASN A 62 -7.36 -2.71 4.20
CA ASN A 62 -8.24 -3.57 3.41
C ASN A 62 -8.75 -4.75 4.26
N PHE A 63 -10.06 -5.03 4.22
CA PHE A 63 -10.68 -6.04 5.07
C PHE A 63 -10.30 -7.47 4.68
N ALA A 64 -10.10 -7.74 3.38
CA ALA A 64 -9.65 -9.05 2.92
C ALA A 64 -8.20 -9.32 3.39
N VAL A 65 -7.32 -8.32 3.34
CA VAL A 65 -5.96 -8.40 3.90
C VAL A 65 -5.99 -8.59 5.41
N GLN A 66 -6.86 -7.87 6.14
CA GLN A 66 -6.99 -8.03 7.59
C GLN A 66 -7.46 -9.44 7.98
N LYS A 67 -8.31 -10.06 7.16
CA LYS A 67 -8.81 -11.43 7.37
C LYS A 67 -7.77 -12.48 6.98
N HIS A 68 -7.02 -12.24 5.90
CA HIS A 68 -6.05 -13.17 5.33
C HIS A 68 -4.72 -12.44 5.04
N PRO A 69 -3.93 -12.11 6.08
CA PRO A 69 -2.75 -11.26 5.92
C PRO A 69 -1.62 -11.89 5.09
N ASP A 70 -1.63 -13.22 4.94
CA ASP A 70 -0.63 -13.94 4.17
C ASP A 70 -0.73 -13.65 2.66
N ILE A 71 -1.84 -13.11 2.17
CA ILE A 71 -1.96 -12.69 0.76
C ILE A 71 -0.96 -11.59 0.36
N ILE A 72 -0.39 -10.88 1.34
CA ILE A 72 0.66 -9.89 1.10
C ILE A 72 1.92 -10.54 0.53
N TYR A 73 2.24 -11.79 0.88
CA TYR A 73 3.37 -12.51 0.30
C TYR A 73 3.17 -12.68 -1.21
N ASP A 74 1.98 -13.10 -1.64
CA ASP A 74 1.64 -13.23 -3.06
C ASP A 74 1.80 -11.91 -3.81
N PHE A 75 1.35 -10.79 -3.23
CA PHE A 75 1.47 -9.49 -3.87
C PHE A 75 2.94 -9.10 -4.10
N ILE A 76 3.80 -9.36 -3.11
CA ILE A 76 5.24 -9.09 -3.20
C ILE A 76 5.87 -9.99 -4.27
N GLU A 77 5.50 -11.27 -4.32
CA GLU A 77 5.95 -12.20 -5.36
C GLU A 77 5.54 -11.75 -6.77
N TRP A 78 4.37 -11.13 -6.93
CA TRP A 78 3.93 -10.55 -8.20
C TRP A 78 4.67 -9.24 -8.56
N GLY A 79 5.54 -8.74 -7.67
CA GLY A 79 6.33 -7.53 -7.87
C GLY A 79 5.63 -6.25 -7.41
N VAL A 80 4.66 -6.36 -6.49
CA VAL A 80 4.00 -5.21 -5.86
C VAL A 80 4.79 -4.74 -4.63
N TYR A 81 5.01 -3.44 -4.56
CA TYR A 81 5.58 -2.79 -3.38
C TYR A 81 4.47 -2.41 -2.40
N ILE A 82 4.76 -2.48 -1.11
CA ILE A 82 3.78 -2.27 -0.03
C ILE A 82 4.06 -0.95 0.68
N GLN A 83 3.06 -0.07 0.75
CA GLN A 83 3.12 1.17 1.51
C GLN A 83 2.18 1.13 2.71
N LEU A 84 2.71 1.27 3.93
CA LEU A 84 1.89 1.43 5.15
C LEU A 84 1.63 2.89 5.49
N THR A 85 0.47 3.18 6.09
CA THR A 85 0.18 4.51 6.62
C THR A 85 0.79 4.71 8.00
N GLY A 86 1.44 5.86 8.23
CA GLY A 86 2.03 6.20 9.53
C GLY A 86 1.01 6.16 10.68
N ALA A 87 -0.20 6.67 10.43
CA ALA A 87 -1.30 6.65 11.39
C ALA A 87 -1.76 5.22 11.75
N SER A 88 -1.63 4.25 10.84
CA SER A 88 -1.87 2.82 11.13
C SER A 88 -0.84 2.27 12.13
N VAL A 89 0.43 2.63 11.96
CA VAL A 89 1.53 2.22 12.86
C VAL A 89 1.40 2.85 14.25
N THR A 90 0.98 4.12 14.33
CA THR A 90 0.81 4.81 15.61
C THR A 90 -0.43 4.32 16.35
N GLY A 91 -1.47 3.90 15.62
CA GLY A 91 -2.66 3.23 16.13
C GLY A 91 -3.97 4.00 15.96
N PHE A 92 -3.97 5.04 15.13
CA PHE A 92 -5.13 5.92 14.91
C PHE A 92 -6.34 5.15 14.37
N PHE A 93 -6.14 4.19 13.45
CA PHE A 93 -7.21 3.38 12.86
C PHE A 93 -7.61 2.16 13.71
N GLY A 94 -7.17 2.08 14.96
CA GLY A 94 -7.56 1.01 15.88
C GLY A 94 -6.54 -0.14 16.01
N GLY A 95 -6.79 -1.00 17.00
CA GLY A 95 -5.85 -2.01 17.47
C GLY A 95 -5.54 -3.12 16.45
N GLN A 96 -6.52 -3.53 15.66
CA GLN A 96 -6.36 -4.58 14.64
C GLN A 96 -5.39 -4.13 13.54
N ILE A 97 -5.64 -2.95 12.95
CA ILE A 97 -4.79 -2.34 11.92
C ILE A 97 -3.38 -2.10 12.44
N LYS A 98 -3.25 -1.61 13.69
CA LYS A 98 -1.94 -1.43 14.35
C LYS A 98 -1.18 -2.73 14.49
N LYS A 99 -1.85 -3.82 14.90
CA LYS A 99 -1.24 -5.14 15.07
C LYS A 99 -0.78 -5.70 13.72
N LEU A 100 -1.63 -5.60 12.69
CA LEU A 100 -1.29 -6.02 11.33
C LEU A 100 -0.09 -5.24 10.78
N SER A 101 -0.11 -3.90 10.89
CA SER A 101 1.00 -3.03 10.49
C SER A 101 2.32 -3.45 11.12
N LYS A 102 2.32 -3.71 12.44
CA LYS A 102 3.51 -4.19 13.15
C LYS A 102 3.98 -5.57 12.68
N ASN A 103 3.05 -6.48 12.41
CA ASN A 103 3.40 -7.82 11.91
C ASN A 103 4.04 -7.72 10.51
N MET A 104 3.48 -6.91 9.61
CA MET A 104 4.06 -6.70 8.28
C MET A 104 5.47 -6.10 8.36
N ILE A 105 5.70 -5.12 9.25
CA ILE A 105 7.04 -4.54 9.48
C ILE A 105 8.01 -5.61 10.01
N LYS A 106 7.60 -6.39 11.03
CA LYS A 106 8.43 -7.44 11.64
C LYS A 106 8.87 -8.51 10.63
N ASN A 107 7.99 -8.83 9.70
CA ASN A 107 8.23 -9.82 8.65
C ASN A 107 8.86 -9.21 7.38
N ARG A 108 9.32 -7.95 7.42
CA ARG A 108 9.99 -7.26 6.31
C ARG A 108 9.16 -7.19 5.01
N LEU A 109 7.83 -7.07 5.15
CA LEU A 109 6.89 -7.00 4.01
C LEU A 109 6.63 -5.57 3.52
N VAL A 110 7.10 -4.56 4.25
CA VAL A 110 6.78 -3.14 4.01
C VAL A 110 7.94 -2.47 3.30
N HIS A 111 7.64 -1.79 2.19
CA HIS A 111 8.63 -1.11 1.36
C HIS A 111 8.63 0.40 1.62
N PHE A 112 7.46 0.96 1.92
CA PHE A 112 7.29 2.40 2.17
C PHE A 112 6.45 2.65 3.42
N LEU A 113 6.78 3.73 4.12
CA LEU A 113 5.96 4.31 5.18
C LEU A 113 5.61 5.74 4.78
N ALA A 114 4.33 6.04 4.58
CA ALA A 114 3.85 7.35 4.15
C ALA A 114 2.79 7.90 5.11
N SER A 115 2.59 9.22 5.10
CA SER A 115 1.67 9.87 6.05
C SER A 115 0.21 9.54 5.75
N ASP A 116 -0.14 9.50 4.46
CA ASP A 116 -1.52 9.55 3.96
C ASP A 116 -2.33 10.66 4.66
N ALA A 117 -1.69 11.79 4.93
CA ALA A 117 -2.27 12.89 5.70
C ALA A 117 -3.35 13.62 4.88
N HIS A 118 -4.45 13.99 5.53
CA HIS A 118 -5.57 14.70 4.90
C HIS A 118 -5.87 16.05 5.57
N SER A 119 -5.46 16.25 6.82
CA SER A 119 -5.55 17.55 7.50
C SER A 119 -4.64 17.60 8.74
N PRO A 120 -4.27 18.79 9.24
CA PRO A 120 -3.50 18.94 10.47
C PRO A 120 -4.20 18.38 11.72
N ASP A 121 -5.54 18.45 11.75
CA ASP A 121 -6.30 18.17 12.98
C ASP A 121 -6.94 16.78 13.00
N ASN A 122 -7.43 16.29 11.85
CA ASN A 122 -8.16 15.01 11.79
C ASN A 122 -7.24 13.85 11.37
N ARG A 123 -6.38 14.06 10.37
CA ARG A 123 -5.43 13.05 9.89
C ARG A 123 -4.03 13.64 9.70
N PRO A 124 -3.35 14.01 10.79
CA PRO A 124 -2.04 14.67 10.74
C PRO A 124 -0.94 13.77 10.18
N PRO A 125 0.14 14.37 9.64
CA PRO A 125 1.31 13.64 9.18
C PRO A 125 2.18 13.17 10.37
N VAL A 126 1.78 12.09 11.05
CA VAL A 126 2.48 11.52 12.22
C VAL A 126 3.73 10.68 11.87
N LEU A 127 4.46 11.05 10.82
CA LEU A 127 5.54 10.24 10.25
C LEU A 127 6.73 10.05 11.19
N ALA A 128 7.12 11.08 11.95
CA ALA A 128 8.24 10.96 12.89
C ALA A 128 7.98 9.90 13.97
N GLU A 129 6.78 9.91 14.55
CA GLU A 129 6.36 8.91 15.54
C GLU A 129 6.24 7.52 14.90
N ALA A 130 5.65 7.44 13.70
CA ALA A 130 5.52 6.19 12.96
C ALA A 130 6.89 5.56 12.66
N TYR A 131 7.86 6.36 12.22
CA TYR A 131 9.24 5.93 11.98
C TYR A 131 9.88 5.36 13.26
N TYR A 132 9.79 6.09 14.37
CA TYR A 132 10.33 5.62 15.66
C TYR A 132 9.68 4.30 16.12
N LYS A 133 8.37 4.16 15.94
CA LYS A 133 7.67 2.90 16.25
C LYS A 133 8.07 1.78 15.30
N ALA A 134 8.21 2.06 14.01
CA ALA A 134 8.60 1.06 13.00
C ALA A 134 10.02 0.54 13.26
N SER A 135 10.98 1.42 13.55
CA SER A 135 12.39 1.06 13.76
C SER A 135 12.60 0.10 14.95
N LYS A 136 11.78 0.22 16.01
CA LYS A 136 11.78 -0.73 17.13
C LYS A 136 11.27 -2.13 16.80
N ASN A 137 10.55 -2.27 15.69
CA ASN A 137 9.92 -3.55 15.29
C ASN A 137 10.68 -4.25 14.16
N ILE A 138 11.75 -3.65 13.63
CA ILE A 138 12.64 -4.31 12.68
C ILE A 138 13.56 -5.24 13.49
N LYS A 139 13.39 -6.56 13.33
CA LYS A 139 14.37 -7.51 13.86
C LYS A 139 15.71 -7.27 13.13
N LYS A 140 16.78 -7.05 13.92
CA LYS A 140 18.16 -7.04 13.42
C LYS A 140 18.44 -8.37 12.74
#